data_AF-A0A9E3SL55-F1
#
_entry.id   AF-A0A9E3SL55-F1
#
_cell.length_a   1.000
_cell.length_b   1.000
_cell.length_c   1.000
_cell.angle_alpha   90.00
_cell.angle_beta   90.00
_cell.angle_gamma   90.00
#
_symmetry.space_group_name_H-M   'P 1'
#
loop_
_entity.id
_entity.type
_entity.pdbx_description
1 polymer ?
#
loop_
_entity_poly.entity_id
_entity_poly.type
_entity_poly.pdbx_seq_one_letter_code
_entity_poly.pdbx_strand_id
1 'polypeptide(L)'
;MRNRNRLAFCAVLAALNVGATEIQLLPAGEFRGIDGRPSEVHSWRVTAEIAERLRATLAARVNPLPVDYEHQTLRSVENGQPAPAAGWLKAVEWRDGLGLFGVVEWTERARALIAAGEYRYISPVFRYDAATGEPLELLPPALVNYPAIDGMQAVALSALAEAWSGSPSQQEITTMNELLKAVLKALGLKDDATPEAATA
;
A
#
# COMPACT_ATOMS: atom_id res chain seq x y z
N MET A 1 25.33 -29.85 26.90
CA MET A 1 24.47 -28.89 27.63
C MET A 1 23.16 -28.76 26.88
N ARG A 2 22.03 -28.80 27.59
CA ARG A 2 20.67 -29.03 27.06
C ARG A 2 19.90 -27.70 26.94
N ASN A 3 19.16 -27.55 25.84
CA ASN A 3 17.99 -26.67 25.58
C ASN A 3 18.19 -25.14 25.67
N ARG A 4 17.62 -24.31 24.78
CA ARG A 4 16.31 -24.42 24.12
C ARG A 4 16.26 -23.48 22.91
N ASN A 5 15.75 -23.96 21.77
CA ASN A 5 15.22 -23.10 20.71
C ASN A 5 14.22 -22.12 21.33
N ARG A 6 14.33 -20.83 21.00
CA ARG A 6 13.31 -19.83 21.31
C ARG A 6 12.74 -19.27 20.02
N LEU A 7 11.65 -19.89 19.57
CA LEU A 7 10.63 -19.21 18.77
C LEU A 7 10.01 -18.12 19.65
N ALA A 8 9.92 -16.91 19.13
CA ALA A 8 9.07 -15.86 19.67
C ALA A 8 8.15 -15.40 18.53
N PHE A 9 6.87 -15.79 18.61
CA PHE A 9 5.80 -15.12 17.89
C PHE A 9 5.38 -13.91 18.73
N CYS A 10 5.47 -12.72 18.14
CA CYS A 10 4.73 -11.57 18.62
C CYS A 10 4.06 -10.93 17.41
N ALA A 11 2.81 -11.31 17.17
CA ALA A 11 1.92 -10.52 16.34
C ALA A 11 1.50 -9.32 17.17
N VAL A 12 2.16 -8.18 16.95
CA VAL A 12 1.61 -6.90 17.36
C VAL A 12 0.71 -6.46 16.22
N LEU A 13 -0.59 -6.37 16.51
CA LEU A 13 -1.49 -5.49 15.78
C LEU A 13 -0.94 -4.07 15.97
N ALA A 14 -0.13 -3.61 15.03
CA ALA A 14 0.07 -2.18 14.85
C ALA A 14 -1.19 -1.68 14.14
N ALA A 15 -1.81 -0.66 14.74
CA ALA A 15 -3.07 -0.05 14.33
C ALA A 15 -3.31 -0.09 12.82
N LEU A 16 -4.49 -0.55 12.41
CA LEU A 16 -5.02 -0.22 11.10
C LEU A 16 -5.00 1.30 10.98
N ASN A 17 -4.07 1.81 10.19
CA ASN A 17 -4.08 3.21 9.80
C ASN A 17 -5.23 3.32 8.80
N VAL A 18 -6.38 3.78 9.27
CA VAL A 18 -7.49 4.18 8.41
C VAL A 18 -6.93 5.26 7.47
N GLY A 19 -6.74 4.90 6.20
CA GLY A 19 -6.11 5.76 5.19
C GLY A 19 -4.73 5.32 4.68
N ALA A 20 -4.23 4.13 5.05
CA ALA A 20 -3.06 3.54 4.40
C ALA A 20 -3.42 3.06 2.99
N THR A 21 -2.85 3.75 2.00
CA THR A 21 -3.01 3.37 0.60
C THR A 21 -1.77 2.62 0.16
N GLU A 22 -1.99 1.44 -0.40
CA GLU A 22 -0.92 0.64 -0.96
C GLU A 22 -0.55 1.20 -2.33
N ILE A 23 0.75 1.36 -2.57
CA ILE A 23 1.29 1.81 -3.84
C ILE A 23 2.23 0.76 -4.41
N GLN A 24 2.21 0.57 -5.72
CA GLN A 24 3.28 -0.18 -6.36
C GLN A 24 4.54 0.69 -6.40
N LEU A 25 5.65 0.17 -5.88
CA LEU A 25 6.95 0.83 -5.90
C LEU A 25 7.80 0.31 -7.06
N LEU A 26 7.88 -1.01 -7.24
CA LEU A 26 8.66 -1.62 -8.33
C LEU A 26 7.88 -2.80 -8.91
N PRO A 27 7.87 -3.00 -10.24
CA PRO A 27 7.24 -4.16 -10.84
C PRO A 27 8.06 -5.44 -10.60
N ALA A 28 7.40 -6.59 -10.61
CA ALA A 28 8.07 -7.89 -10.53
C ALA A 28 8.82 -8.22 -11.83
N GLY A 29 9.95 -8.91 -11.70
CA GLY A 29 10.75 -9.34 -12.85
C GLY A 29 11.55 -8.20 -13.44
N GLU A 30 11.68 -8.22 -14.77
CA GLU A 30 12.48 -7.25 -15.51
C GLU A 30 11.66 -6.04 -15.96
N PHE A 31 12.22 -4.85 -15.81
CA PHE A 31 11.57 -3.61 -16.20
C PHE A 31 12.58 -2.54 -16.58
N ARG A 32 12.08 -1.50 -17.24
CA ARG A 32 12.85 -0.36 -17.72
C ARG A 32 12.10 0.95 -17.54
N GLY A 33 12.85 2.04 -17.50
CA GLY A 33 12.28 3.38 -17.60
C GLY A 33 11.91 3.70 -19.05
N ILE A 34 10.81 4.44 -19.24
CA ILE A 34 10.40 4.98 -20.55
C ILE A 34 11.38 6.03 -21.07
N ASP A 35 12.18 6.61 -20.17
CA ASP A 35 13.25 7.55 -20.47
C ASP A 35 14.54 6.87 -20.96
N GLY A 36 14.51 5.54 -21.15
CA GLY A 36 15.63 4.77 -21.67
C GLY A 36 16.55 4.18 -20.60
N ARG A 37 16.35 4.46 -19.31
CA ARG A 37 17.15 3.84 -18.23
C ARG A 37 16.77 2.38 -17.96
N PRO A 38 17.69 1.55 -17.42
CA PRO A 38 19.11 1.84 -17.15
C PRO A 38 19.99 1.79 -18.41
N SER A 39 21.11 2.52 -18.41
CA SER A 39 22.08 2.50 -19.53
C SER A 39 23.16 1.42 -19.40
N GLU A 40 23.44 0.98 -18.17
CA GLU A 40 24.57 0.11 -17.85
C GLU A 40 24.25 -1.38 -18.07
N VAL A 41 22.96 -1.73 -18.00
CA VAL A 41 22.44 -3.08 -18.13
C VAL A 41 21.19 -3.09 -19.01
N HIS A 42 20.79 -4.27 -19.48
CA HIS A 42 19.60 -4.41 -20.33
C HIS A 42 18.32 -3.95 -19.63
N SER A 43 18.13 -4.31 -18.36
CA SER A 43 16.94 -4.01 -17.57
C SER A 43 17.28 -3.99 -16.08
N TRP A 44 16.45 -3.31 -15.29
CA TRP A 44 16.41 -3.57 -13.84
C TRP A 44 15.65 -4.86 -13.58
N ARG A 45 15.94 -5.52 -12.46
CA ARG A 45 15.25 -6.76 -12.07
C ARG A 45 14.91 -6.77 -10.58
N VAL A 46 13.66 -7.09 -10.25
CA VAL A 46 13.22 -7.32 -8.87
C VAL A 46 12.62 -8.70 -8.73
N THR A 47 13.09 -9.45 -7.74
CA THR A 47 12.54 -10.74 -7.29
C THR A 47 12.12 -10.65 -5.82
N ALA A 48 11.48 -11.70 -5.30
CA ALA A 48 11.13 -11.79 -3.88
C ALA A 48 12.35 -11.63 -2.97
N GLU A 49 13.49 -12.23 -3.32
CA GLU A 49 14.73 -12.15 -2.55
C GLU A 49 15.28 -10.71 -2.52
N ILE A 50 15.20 -10.01 -3.66
CA ILE A 50 15.61 -8.60 -3.74
C ILE A 50 14.66 -7.73 -2.93
N ALA A 51 13.35 -7.96 -3.03
CA ALA A 51 12.33 -7.26 -2.24
C ALA A 51 12.56 -7.42 -0.74
N GLU A 52 12.95 -8.62 -0.29
CA GLU A 52 13.30 -8.87 1.11
C GLU A 52 14.54 -8.08 1.57
N ARG A 53 15.57 -7.95 0.71
CA ARG A 53 16.71 -7.07 1.01
C ARG A 53 16.29 -5.61 1.10
N LEU A 54 15.45 -5.13 0.18
CA LEU A 54 14.91 -3.75 0.21
C LEU A 54 14.10 -3.49 1.48
N ARG A 55 13.27 -4.46 1.90
CA ARG A 55 12.51 -4.42 3.14
C ARG A 55 13.43 -4.29 4.35
N ALA A 56 14.49 -5.10 4.42
CA ALA A 56 15.49 -5.04 5.48
C ALA A 56 16.22 -3.69 5.52
N THR A 57 16.63 -3.17 4.36
CA THR A 57 17.26 -1.83 4.24
C THR A 57 16.32 -0.72 4.72
N LEU A 58 15.03 -0.79 4.37
CA LEU A 58 14.03 0.18 4.82
C LEU A 58 13.82 0.10 6.34
N ALA A 59 13.69 -1.11 6.89
CA ALA A 59 13.48 -1.33 8.34
C ALA A 59 14.69 -0.91 9.19
N ALA A 60 15.90 -0.91 8.62
CA ALA A 60 17.11 -0.44 9.29
C ALA A 60 17.22 1.10 9.37
N ARG A 61 16.35 1.85 8.69
CA ARG A 61 16.37 3.31 8.73
C ARG A 61 15.88 3.81 10.09
N VAL A 62 16.63 4.76 10.67
CA VAL A 62 16.19 5.47 11.89
C VAL A 62 15.03 6.42 11.57
N ASN A 63 15.11 7.09 10.41
CA ASN A 63 14.11 8.07 9.98
C ASN A 63 13.18 7.47 8.93
N PRO A 64 11.85 7.70 9.02
CA PRO A 64 10.91 7.30 7.98
C PRO A 64 11.28 7.85 6.61
N LEU A 65 10.99 7.08 5.55
CA LEU A 65 11.22 7.50 4.17
C LEU A 65 10.01 8.31 3.68
N PRO A 66 10.16 9.58 3.28
CA PRO A 66 9.05 10.35 2.75
C PRO A 66 8.70 9.90 1.34
N VAL A 67 7.41 10.02 1.00
CA VAL A 67 6.92 10.11 -0.37
C VAL A 67 6.77 11.60 -0.66
N ASP A 68 7.42 12.11 -1.71
CA ASP A 68 7.34 13.53 -2.06
C ASP A 68 6.41 13.79 -3.25
N TYR A 69 6.31 15.06 -3.64
CA TYR A 69 5.67 15.46 -4.90
C TYR A 69 6.76 15.71 -5.95
N GLU A 70 6.60 15.19 -7.16
CA GLU A 70 7.40 15.60 -8.32
C GLU A 70 8.93 15.52 -8.11
N HIS A 71 9.40 14.53 -7.34
CA HIS A 71 10.82 14.33 -6.99
C HIS A 71 11.45 15.54 -6.28
N GLN A 72 10.64 16.34 -5.59
CA GLN A 72 11.08 17.61 -5.03
C GLN A 72 12.11 17.44 -3.91
N THR A 73 12.20 16.30 -3.23
CA THR A 73 13.29 16.01 -2.28
C THR A 73 14.65 16.05 -2.98
N LEU A 74 14.74 15.52 -4.20
CA LEU A 74 15.95 15.57 -5.00
C LEU A 74 16.17 16.95 -5.62
N ARG A 75 15.11 17.55 -6.18
CA ARG A 75 15.19 18.83 -6.91
C ARG A 75 15.37 20.04 -5.99
N SER A 76 14.99 19.97 -4.72
CA SER A 76 15.06 21.09 -3.77
C SER A 76 16.46 21.65 -3.59
N VAL A 77 17.49 20.81 -3.71
CA VAL A 77 18.90 21.22 -3.65
C VAL A 77 19.25 22.14 -4.84
N GLU A 78 18.65 21.91 -6.00
CA GLU A 78 18.92 22.66 -7.23
C GLU A 78 18.02 23.89 -7.39
N ASN A 79 16.73 23.75 -7.06
CA ASN A 79 15.73 24.80 -7.33
C ASN A 79 15.35 25.65 -6.11
N GLY A 80 15.80 25.26 -4.90
CA GLY A 80 15.53 25.97 -3.64
C GLY A 80 14.06 25.98 -3.21
N GLN A 81 13.18 25.25 -3.88
CA GLN A 81 11.76 25.19 -3.56
C GLN A 81 11.49 24.19 -2.41
N PRO A 82 10.47 24.43 -1.57
CA PRO A 82 10.11 23.50 -0.50
C PRO A 82 9.84 22.08 -1.01
N ALA A 83 10.25 21.07 -0.23
CA ALA A 83 9.96 19.66 -0.48
C ALA A 83 9.00 19.08 0.59
N PRO A 84 7.71 19.44 0.54
CA PRO A 84 6.74 18.85 1.47
C PRO A 84 6.55 17.36 1.18
N ALA A 85 6.47 16.55 2.23
CA ALA A 85 6.09 15.14 2.09
C ALA A 85 4.60 15.04 1.68
N ALA A 86 4.32 14.29 0.63
CA ALA A 86 2.97 13.83 0.30
C ALA A 86 2.50 12.77 1.28
N GLY A 87 3.41 11.94 1.78
CA GLY A 87 3.16 10.92 2.78
C GLY A 87 4.46 10.29 3.29
N TRP A 88 4.33 9.23 4.06
CA TRP A 88 5.46 8.51 4.66
C TRP A 88 5.33 7.01 4.41
N LEU A 89 6.35 6.41 3.83
CA LEU A 89 6.42 4.97 3.60
C LEU A 89 6.66 4.26 4.95
N LYS A 90 5.69 3.44 5.37
CA LYS A 90 5.71 2.74 6.66
C LYS A 90 6.24 1.32 6.54
N ALA A 91 5.92 0.64 5.45
CA ALA A 91 6.32 -0.74 5.20
C ALA A 91 6.37 -1.02 3.70
N VAL A 92 7.01 -2.11 3.34
CA VAL A 92 6.97 -2.68 2.00
C VAL A 92 6.67 -4.17 2.04
N GLU A 93 5.97 -4.65 1.03
CA GLU A 93 5.51 -6.02 0.89
C GLU A 93 5.76 -6.50 -0.54
N TRP A 94 6.25 -7.72 -0.69
CA TRP A 94 6.34 -8.38 -1.99
C TRP A 94 5.02 -9.05 -2.36
N ARG A 95 4.58 -8.87 -3.61
CA ARG A 95 3.41 -9.54 -4.19
C ARG A 95 3.83 -10.34 -5.40
N ASP A 96 3.68 -11.66 -5.30
CA ASP A 96 4.09 -12.58 -6.37
C ASP A 96 3.46 -12.21 -7.72
N GLY A 97 4.31 -12.11 -8.73
CA GLY A 97 3.93 -11.74 -10.09
C GLY A 97 3.58 -10.26 -10.30
N LEU A 98 3.42 -9.46 -9.23
CA LEU A 98 3.05 -8.04 -9.32
C LEU A 98 4.24 -7.11 -9.01
N GLY A 99 4.95 -7.36 -7.93
CA GLY A 99 6.15 -6.59 -7.57
C GLY A 99 6.21 -6.17 -6.11
N LEU A 100 7.00 -5.13 -5.85
CA LEU A 100 7.15 -4.54 -4.52
C LEU A 100 6.09 -3.46 -4.32
N PHE A 101 5.32 -3.58 -3.25
CA PHE A 101 4.31 -2.61 -2.82
C PHE A 101 4.76 -1.92 -1.54
N GLY A 102 4.31 -0.68 -1.38
CA GLY A 102 4.57 0.16 -0.21
C GLY A 102 3.28 0.55 0.49
N VAL A 103 3.28 0.52 1.81
CA VAL A 103 2.20 1.04 2.65
C VAL A 103 2.52 2.49 3.00
N VAL A 104 1.69 3.44 2.57
CA VAL A 104 1.93 4.87 2.76
C VAL A 104 0.90 5.48 3.69
N GLU A 105 1.39 6.20 4.70
CA GLU A 105 0.58 7.14 5.47
C GLU A 105 0.56 8.48 4.74
N TRP A 106 -0.54 8.77 4.06
CA TRP A 106 -0.70 10.01 3.31
C TRP A 106 -0.97 11.21 4.23
N THR A 107 -0.55 12.38 3.79
CA THR A 107 -1.06 13.65 4.30
C THR A 107 -2.47 13.89 3.80
N GLU A 108 -3.21 14.75 4.48
CA GLU A 108 -4.57 15.11 4.05
C GLU A 108 -4.57 15.79 2.68
N ARG A 109 -3.57 16.64 2.42
CA ARG A 109 -3.38 17.27 1.11
C ARG A 109 -3.19 16.22 0.02
N ALA A 110 -2.33 15.22 0.23
CA ALA A 110 -2.13 14.17 -0.77
C ALA A 110 -3.40 13.35 -1.00
N ARG A 111 -4.14 12.99 0.05
CA ARG A 111 -5.44 12.30 -0.08
C ARG A 111 -6.40 13.10 -0.94
N ALA A 112 -6.57 14.38 -0.68
CA ALA A 112 -7.45 15.25 -1.46
C ALA A 112 -7.05 15.31 -2.94
N LEU A 113 -5.76 15.49 -3.22
CA LEU A 113 -5.24 15.55 -4.58
C LEU A 113 -5.42 14.23 -5.35
N ILE A 114 -5.19 13.08 -4.68
CA ILE A 114 -5.39 11.76 -5.27
C ILE A 114 -6.89 11.51 -5.52
N ALA A 115 -7.75 11.84 -4.55
CA ALA A 115 -9.20 11.69 -4.68
C ALA A 115 -9.79 12.57 -5.80
N ALA A 116 -9.24 13.77 -5.99
CA ALA A 116 -9.60 14.67 -7.07
C ALA A 116 -9.04 14.24 -8.45
N GLY A 117 -8.18 13.21 -8.49
CA GLY A 117 -7.52 12.77 -9.71
C GLY A 117 -6.41 13.70 -10.20
N GLU A 118 -5.97 14.65 -9.36
CA GLU A 118 -4.85 15.55 -9.67
C GLU A 118 -3.49 14.85 -9.61
N TYR A 119 -3.40 13.72 -8.91
CA TYR A 119 -2.23 12.86 -8.86
C TYR A 119 -2.63 11.40 -8.94
N ARG A 120 -1.90 10.62 -9.76
CA ARG A 120 -2.33 9.25 -10.10
C ARG A 120 -1.26 8.17 -9.99
N TYR A 121 0.03 8.50 -10.01
CA TYR A 121 1.08 7.49 -10.11
C TYR A 121 2.20 7.70 -9.10
N ILE A 122 2.94 6.62 -8.86
CA ILE A 122 4.21 6.67 -8.15
C ILE A 122 5.35 6.52 -9.14
N SER A 123 6.34 7.40 -9.01
CA SER A 123 7.64 7.25 -9.64
C SER A 123 8.64 6.84 -8.56
N PRO A 124 9.13 5.59 -8.57
CA PRO A 124 10.11 5.15 -7.58
C PRO A 124 11.47 5.80 -7.83
N VAL A 125 12.20 6.01 -6.75
CA VAL A 125 13.62 6.35 -6.80
C VAL A 125 14.36 5.30 -6.00
N PHE A 126 15.42 4.73 -6.57
CA PHE A 126 16.19 3.69 -5.91
C PHE A 126 17.64 3.72 -6.42
N ARG A 127 18.57 3.28 -5.57
CA ARG A 127 19.89 2.88 -6.02
C ARG A 127 19.83 1.44 -6.52
N TYR A 128 20.64 1.12 -7.52
CA TYR A 128 20.78 -0.23 -8.06
C TYR A 128 22.25 -0.57 -8.29
N ASP A 129 22.54 -1.87 -8.39
CA ASP A 129 23.85 -2.37 -8.80
C ASP A 129 24.00 -2.23 -10.32
N ALA A 130 25.03 -1.51 -10.77
CA ALA A 130 25.23 -1.21 -12.19
C ALA A 130 25.73 -2.41 -13.02
N ALA A 131 26.18 -3.50 -12.39
CA ALA A 131 26.58 -4.72 -13.09
C ALA A 131 25.41 -5.70 -13.24
N THR A 132 24.50 -5.76 -12.26
CA THR A 132 23.39 -6.74 -12.25
C THR A 132 22.01 -6.13 -12.55
N GLY A 133 21.84 -4.81 -12.37
CA GLY A 133 20.55 -4.14 -12.47
C GLY A 133 19.64 -4.32 -11.25
N GLU A 134 20.13 -4.93 -10.17
CA GLU A 134 19.34 -5.21 -8.98
C GLU A 134 19.18 -3.95 -8.10
N PRO A 135 17.96 -3.57 -7.72
CA PRO A 135 17.76 -2.51 -6.73
C PRO A 135 18.36 -2.86 -5.36
N LEU A 136 19.01 -1.88 -4.75
CA LEU A 136 19.77 -2.00 -3.50
C LEU A 136 19.14 -1.24 -2.34
N GLU A 137 18.59 -0.05 -2.61
CA GLU A 137 17.99 0.82 -1.60
C GLU A 137 16.88 1.67 -2.22
N LEU A 138 15.73 1.76 -1.53
CA LEU A 138 14.69 2.72 -1.85
C LEU A 138 15.07 4.11 -1.34
N LEU A 139 14.99 5.09 -2.24
CA LEU A 139 15.08 6.51 -1.96
C LEU A 139 13.67 7.12 -2.00
N PRO A 140 13.47 8.38 -1.56
CA PRO A 140 12.14 8.99 -1.53
C PRO A 140 11.40 8.85 -2.87
N PRO A 141 10.33 8.04 -2.96
CA PRO A 141 9.53 7.95 -4.17
C PRO A 141 8.66 9.21 -4.30
N ALA A 142 8.20 9.49 -5.52
CA ALA A 142 7.40 10.67 -5.82
C ALA A 142 5.98 10.30 -6.23
N LEU A 143 5.00 11.05 -5.70
CA LEU A 143 3.65 11.15 -6.24
C LEU A 143 3.70 12.06 -7.48
N VAL A 144 3.33 11.53 -8.65
CA VAL A 144 3.46 12.18 -9.95
C VAL A 144 2.28 11.86 -10.88
N ASN A 145 2.18 12.59 -11.98
CA ASN A 145 1.26 12.29 -13.08
C ASN A 145 1.90 11.59 -14.27
N TYR A 146 3.23 11.59 -14.35
CA TYR A 146 3.99 10.99 -15.43
C TYR A 146 5.17 10.18 -14.86
N PRO A 147 4.95 8.90 -14.49
CA PRO A 147 5.97 8.08 -13.85
C PRO A 147 7.06 7.68 -14.85
N ALA A 148 8.28 7.46 -14.34
CA ALA A 148 9.40 7.01 -15.18
C ALA A 148 9.23 5.55 -15.67
N ILE A 149 8.41 4.75 -15.00
CA ILE A 149 8.12 3.35 -15.35
C ILE A 149 6.65 3.27 -15.77
N ASP A 150 6.41 2.77 -16.97
CA ASP A 150 5.06 2.55 -17.50
C ASP A 150 4.44 1.23 -16.99
N GLY A 151 3.11 1.14 -17.01
CA GLY A 151 2.38 -0.04 -16.55
C GLY A 151 2.30 -0.21 -15.03
N MET A 152 2.80 0.76 -14.26
CA MET A 152 2.65 0.80 -12.81
C MET A 152 1.18 1.00 -12.41
N GLN A 153 0.76 0.37 -11.32
CA GLN A 153 -0.58 0.55 -10.79
C GLN A 153 -0.80 2.01 -10.36
N ALA A 154 -1.95 2.55 -10.75
CA ALA A 154 -2.38 3.87 -10.30
C ALA A 154 -2.56 3.86 -8.77
N VAL A 155 -2.21 4.98 -8.13
CA VAL A 155 -2.51 5.23 -6.73
C VAL A 155 -4.02 5.39 -6.60
N ALA A 156 -4.66 4.45 -5.91
CA ALA A 156 -6.08 4.49 -5.65
C ALA A 156 -6.28 4.46 -4.15
N LEU A 157 -6.95 5.46 -3.58
CA LEU A 157 -7.39 5.41 -2.19
C LEU A 157 -8.27 4.17 -2.00
N SER A 158 -7.82 3.21 -1.20
CA SER A 158 -8.61 2.04 -0.81
C SER A 158 -9.81 2.53 0.00
N ALA A 159 -10.91 2.86 -0.69
CA ALA A 159 -12.16 3.34 -0.09
C ALA A 159 -12.79 2.36 0.92
N LEU A 160 -12.25 1.14 0.99
CA LEU A 160 -12.65 0.10 1.95
C LEU A 160 -12.32 0.43 3.41
N ALA A 161 -11.47 1.43 3.70
CA ALA A 161 -11.19 1.82 5.08
C ALA A 161 -12.29 2.72 5.70
N GLU A 162 -12.97 3.55 4.90
CA GLU A 162 -14.04 4.43 5.39
C GLU A 162 -15.40 3.72 5.47
N ALA A 163 -15.64 2.73 4.60
CA ALA A 163 -16.88 1.97 4.56
C ALA A 163 -17.04 0.96 5.72
N TRP A 164 -15.96 0.61 6.42
CA TRP A 164 -15.97 -0.34 7.55
C TRP A 164 -15.67 0.28 8.92
N SER A 165 -15.34 1.58 8.99
CA SER A 165 -15.26 2.31 10.27
C SER A 165 -16.64 2.63 10.86
N GLY A 166 -17.72 2.45 10.11
CA GLY A 166 -19.08 2.43 10.64
C GLY A 166 -19.44 1.03 11.14
N SER A 167 -19.16 0.72 12.41
CA SER A 167 -19.96 -0.32 13.06
C SER A 167 -21.42 0.11 12.94
N PRO A 168 -22.35 -0.74 12.44
CA PRO A 168 -23.75 -0.36 12.39
C PRO A 168 -24.16 0.06 13.81
N SER A 169 -24.79 1.23 13.92
CA SER A 169 -25.25 1.74 15.20
C SER A 169 -26.17 0.69 15.84
N GLN A 170 -26.20 0.62 17.18
CA GLN A 170 -27.13 -0.30 17.86
C GLN A 170 -28.58 -0.10 17.40
N GLN A 171 -28.95 1.11 16.97
CA GLN A 171 -30.24 1.39 16.34
C GLN A 171 -30.41 0.70 14.98
N GLU A 172 -29.41 0.71 14.11
CA GLU A 172 -29.45 0.01 12.81
C GLU A 172 -29.48 -1.51 12.97
N ILE A 173 -28.74 -2.06 13.94
CA ILE A 173 -28.79 -3.51 14.27
C ILE A 173 -30.18 -3.89 14.79
N THR A 174 -30.75 -3.06 15.67
CA THR A 174 -32.09 -3.32 16.23
C THR A 174 -33.15 -3.22 15.14
N THR A 175 -33.06 -2.22 14.27
CA THR A 175 -34.00 -2.03 13.15
C THR A 175 -33.91 -3.17 12.13
N MET A 176 -32.69 -3.63 11.83
CA MET A 176 -32.47 -4.77 10.94
C MET A 176 -33.05 -6.07 11.53
N ASN A 177 -32.90 -6.28 12.85
CA ASN A 177 -33.49 -7.43 13.54
C ASN A 177 -35.02 -7.41 13.53
N GLU A 178 -35.65 -6.24 13.71
CA GLU A 178 -37.11 -6.11 13.65
C GLU A 178 -37.65 -6.30 12.23
N LEU A 179 -36.93 -5.83 11.21
CA LEU A 179 -37.28 -6.08 9.81
C LEU A 179 -37.17 -7.57 9.47
N LEU A 180 -36.13 -8.25 9.95
CA LEU A 180 -35.95 -9.69 9.75
C LEU A 180 -37.10 -10.49 10.38
N LYS A 181 -37.49 -10.15 11.62
CA LYS A 181 -38.64 -10.78 12.30
C LYS A 181 -39.94 -10.54 11.54
N ALA A 182 -40.15 -9.35 11.00
CA ALA A 182 -41.33 -9.03 10.20
C ALA A 182 -41.40 -9.87 8.91
N VAL A 183 -40.26 -10.08 8.25
CA VAL A 183 -40.14 -10.94 7.06
C VAL A 183 -40.37 -12.42 7.41
N LEU A 184 -39.75 -12.93 8.48
CA LEU A 184 -39.96 -14.30 8.96
C LEU A 184 -41.44 -14.57 9.27
N LYS A 185 -42.09 -13.63 9.96
CA LYS A 185 -43.52 -13.71 10.27
C LYS A 185 -44.40 -13.67 9.01
N ALA A 186 -44.06 -12.84 8.02
CA ALA A 186 -44.77 -12.79 6.75
C ALA A 186 -44.63 -14.11 5.94
N LEU A 187 -43.51 -14.81 6.12
CA LEU A 187 -43.24 -16.13 5.55
C LEU A 187 -43.77 -17.29 6.41
N GLY A 188 -44.41 -17.01 7.56
CA GLY A 188 -44.92 -18.04 8.48
C GLY A 188 -43.83 -18.81 9.25
N LEU A 189 -42.60 -18.29 9.28
CA LEU A 189 -41.45 -18.88 9.94
C LEU A 189 -41.31 -18.36 11.37
N LYS A 190 -40.68 -19.16 12.24
CA LYS A 190 -40.37 -18.75 13.61
C LYS A 190 -39.24 -17.71 13.63
N ASP A 191 -39.21 -16.88 14.66
CA ASP A 191 -38.22 -15.79 14.82
C ASP A 191 -36.76 -16.28 14.92
N ASP A 192 -36.55 -17.57 15.20
CA ASP A 192 -35.26 -18.25 15.27
C ASP A 192 -34.99 -19.17 14.06
N ALA A 193 -35.79 -19.07 13.00
CA ALA A 193 -35.65 -19.91 11.82
C ALA A 193 -34.28 -19.73 11.17
N THR A 194 -33.58 -20.84 10.96
CA THR A 194 -32.30 -20.87 10.26
C THR A 194 -32.53 -20.89 8.74
N PRO A 195 -31.51 -20.55 7.91
CA PRO A 195 -31.63 -20.56 6.46
C PRO A 195 -32.14 -21.88 5.88
N GLU A 196 -31.85 -23.00 6.53
CA GLU A 196 -32.28 -24.34 6.13
C GLU A 196 -33.80 -24.57 6.29
N ALA A 197 -34.46 -23.79 7.15
CA ALA A 197 -35.91 -23.86 7.34
C ALA A 197 -36.69 -23.13 6.21
N ALA A 198 -36.01 -22.35 5.36
CA ALA A 198 -36.63 -21.55 4.30
C ALA A 198 -36.63 -22.24 2.92
N THR A 199 -36.05 -23.43 2.79
CA THR A 199 -35.86 -24.14 1.51
C THR A 199 -36.64 -25.46 1.38
N ALA A 200 -37.63 -25.71 2.25
CA ALA A 200 -38.55 -26.85 2.16
C ALA A 200 -39.94 -26.38 1.68
#